data_AF-A0A1G0MC14-F1
#
_entry.id   AF-A0A1G0MC14-F1
#
_cell.length_a   1.000
_cell.length_b   1.000
_cell.length_c   1.000
_cell.angle_alpha   90.00
_cell.angle_beta   90.00
_cell.angle_gamma   90.00
#
_symmetry.space_group_name_H-M   'P 1'
#
loop_
_entity.id
_entity.type
_entity.pdbx_description
1 polymer ?
#
loop_
_entity_poly.entity_id
_entity_poly.type
_entity_poly.pdbx_seq_one_letter_code
_entity_poly.pdbx_strand_id
1 'polypeptide(L)' 'MKAVRHKIAGFTLIELLIVVAIIGILASVSIPIFRDYTLRGYNSAANSDLRNFKSQMEAAFAEQQSYPVF' A
#
# COMPACT_ATOMS: atom_id res chain seq x y z
N MET A 1 -47.29 -7.68 37.15
CA MET A 1 -46.32 -7.12 36.18
C MET A 1 -45.69 -8.26 35.39
N LYS A 2 -46.01 -8.43 34.10
CA LYS A 2 -45.32 -9.42 33.23
C LYS A 2 -44.08 -8.75 32.63
N ALA A 3 -42.90 -9.31 32.90
CA ALA A 3 -41.65 -8.85 32.30
C ALA A 3 -41.58 -9.30 30.83
N VAL A 4 -41.49 -8.34 29.91
CA VAL A 4 -41.27 -8.60 28.48
C VAL A 4 -39.80 -8.92 28.28
N ARG A 5 -39.45 -10.19 28.06
CA ARG A 5 -38.10 -10.58 27.65
C ARG A 5 -37.92 -10.24 26.17
N HIS A 6 -37.04 -9.29 25.87
CA HIS A 6 -36.51 -9.12 24.52
C HIS A 6 -35.66 -10.34 24.18
N LYS A 7 -36.07 -11.13 23.18
CA LYS A 7 -35.17 -12.13 22.58
C LYS A 7 -34.14 -11.38 21.75
N ILE A 8 -32.87 -11.49 22.13
CA ILE A 8 -31.76 -11.11 21.26
C ILE A 8 -31.70 -12.15 20.15
N ALA A 9 -31.94 -11.74 18.90
CA ALA A 9 -31.77 -12.61 17.76
C ALA A 9 -30.28 -12.81 17.49
N GLY A 10 -29.86 -14.07 17.36
CA GLY A 10 -28.52 -14.43 16.90
C GLY A 10 -28.42 -14.34 15.38
N PHE A 11 -27.20 -14.31 14.88
CA PHE A 11 -26.88 -14.31 13.46
C PHE A 11 -26.78 -15.73 12.90
N THR A 12 -27.00 -15.89 11.59
CA THR A 12 -27.01 -17.18 10.90
C THR A 12 -25.64 -17.53 10.28
N LEU A 13 -25.36 -18.82 10.15
CA LEU A 13 -24.14 -19.29 9.49
C LEU A 13 -24.09 -18.90 8.00
N ILE A 14 -25.26 -18.78 7.35
CA ILE A 14 -25.32 -18.40 5.93
C ILE A 14 -24.92 -16.94 5.72
N GLU A 15 -25.30 -16.06 6.65
CA GLU A 15 -24.85 -14.66 6.63
C GLU A 15 -23.32 -14.57 6.79
N LEU A 16 -22.71 -15.42 7.64
CA LEU A 16 -21.23 -15.47 7.78
C LEU A 16 -20.55 -15.90 6.50
N LEU A 17 -21.09 -16.93 5.87
CA LEU A 17 -20.51 -17.53 4.69
C LEU A 17 -20.48 -16.54 3.53
N ILE A 18 -21.55 -15.76 3.35
CA ILE A 18 -21.61 -14.70 2.35
C ILE A 18 -20.57 -13.61 2.66
N VAL A 19 -20.44 -13.17 3.92
CA VAL A 19 -19.47 -12.15 4.32
C VAL A 19 -18.04 -12.62 4.02
N VAL A 20 -17.68 -13.85 4.39
CA VAL A 20 -16.35 -14.41 4.13
C VAL A 20 -16.09 -14.56 2.63
N ALA A 21 -17.10 -14.97 1.85
CA ALA A 21 -16.98 -15.06 0.40
C ALA A 21 -16.68 -13.69 -0.24
N ILE A 22 -17.39 -12.63 0.17
CA ILE A 22 -17.16 -11.27 -0.33
C ILE A 22 -15.75 -10.79 0.05
N ILE A 23 -15.33 -10.98 1.31
CA ILE A 23 -13.99 -10.60 1.77
C ILE A 23 -12.91 -11.35 0.99
N GLY A 24 -13.11 -12.65 0.70
CA GLY A 24 -12.19 -13.46 -0.08
C GLY A 24 -12.00 -12.94 -1.51
N ILE A 25 -13.09 -12.57 -2.19
CA ILE A 25 -13.05 -12.00 -3.54
C ILE A 25 -12.30 -10.66 -3.53
N LEU A 26 -12.63 -9.78 -2.58
CA LEU A 26 -11.97 -8.48 -2.46
C LEU A 26 -10.47 -8.64 -2.15
N ALA A 27 -10.11 -9.50 -1.20
CA ALA A 27 -8.72 -9.73 -0.81
C ALA A 27 -7.85 -10.27 -1.96
N SER A 28 -8.41 -11.18 -2.77
CA SER A 28 -7.74 -11.75 -3.95
C SER A 28 -7.28 -10.67 -4.94
N VAL A 29 -8.11 -9.64 -5.15
CA VAL A 29 -7.81 -8.53 -6.06
C VAL A 29 -6.97 -7.44 -5.37
N SER A 30 -7.29 -7.10 -4.11
CA SER A 30 -6.66 -5.98 -3.41
C SER A 30 -5.20 -6.24 -3.03
N ILE A 31 -4.82 -7.46 -2.63
CA ILE A 31 -3.45 -7.79 -2.21
C ILE A 31 -2.40 -7.54 -3.31
N PRO A 32 -2.55 -8.06 -4.55
CA PRO A 32 -1.56 -7.81 -5.60
C PRO A 32 -1.49 -6.33 -5.99
N ILE A 33 -2.64 -5.64 -6.07
CA ILE A 33 -2.70 -4.20 -6.39
C ILE A 33 -1.93 -3.38 -5.35
N PHE A 34 -2.13 -3.68 -4.06
CA PHE A 34 -1.43 -2.98 -2.98
C PHE A 34 0.08 -3.17 -3.07
N ARG A 35 0.54 -4.42 -3.28
CA ARG A 35 1.97 -4.73 -3.44
C ARG A 35 2.61 -3.96 -4.59
N ASP A 36 1.94 -3.94 -5.74
CA ASP A 36 2.38 -3.24 -6.93
C ASP A 36 2.38 -1.71 -6.74
N TYR A 37 1.41 -1.16 -6.00
CA TYR A 37 1.41 0.25 -5.60
C TYR A 37 2.61 0.61 -4.72
N THR A 38 2.91 -0.21 -3.71
CA THR A 38 4.08 -0.02 -2.84
C THR A 38 5.39 -0.09 -3.64
N LEU A 39 5.51 -1.06 -4.55
CA LEU A 39 6.69 -1.21 -5.43
C LEU A 39 6.89 0.03 -6.33
N ARG A 40 5.82 0.54 -6.94
CA ARG A 40 5.88 1.82 -7.68
C ARG A 40 6.33 2.97 -6.81
N GLY A 41 5.88 3.04 -5.57
CA GLY A 41 6.32 4.04 -4.59
C GLY A 41 7.84 3.99 -4.38
N TYR A 42 8.39 2.81 -4.13
CA TYR A 42 9.85 2.62 -3.99
C TYR A 42 10.61 2.97 -5.25
N ASN A 43 10.13 2.56 -6.43
CA ASN A 43 10.78 2.89 -7.69
C ASN A 43 10.74 4.41 -7.97
N SER A 44 9.65 5.09 -7.63
CA SER A 44 9.54 6.54 -7.77
C SER A 44 10.52 7.27 -6.84
N ALA A 45 10.65 6.81 -5.59
CA ALA A 45 11.63 7.34 -4.64
C ALA A 45 13.06 7.14 -5.16
N ALA A 46 13.43 5.91 -5.54
CA ALA A 46 14.75 5.61 -6.08
C ALA A 46 15.09 6.45 -7.33
N ASN A 47 14.13 6.62 -8.25
CA ASN A 47 14.31 7.49 -9.42
C ASN A 47 14.51 8.96 -9.04
N SER A 48 13.84 9.44 -7.99
CA SER A 48 14.01 10.80 -7.49
C SER A 48 15.39 10.99 -6.87
N ASP A 49 15.85 10.02 -6.09
CA ASP A 49 17.19 10.03 -5.49
C ASP A 49 18.28 10.02 -6.57
N LEU A 50 18.13 9.20 -7.61
CA LEU A 50 19.07 9.19 -8.74
C LEU A 50 19.12 10.52 -9.49
N ARG A 51 17.96 11.17 -9.69
CA ARG A 51 17.90 12.51 -10.31
C ARG A 51 18.59 13.56 -9.45
N ASN A 52 18.36 13.52 -8.14
CA ASN A 52 19.00 14.43 -7.20
C ASN A 52 20.51 14.21 -7.16
N PHE A 53 20.96 12.95 -7.17
CA PHE A 53 22.38 12.61 -7.21
C PHE A 53 23.04 13.09 -8.50
N LYS A 54 22.41 12.84 -9.66
CA LYS A 54 22.87 13.35 -10.95
C LYS A 54 23.01 14.87 -10.94
N SER A 55 22.00 15.59 -10.44
CA SER A 55 22.04 17.06 -10.37
C SER A 55 23.19 17.56 -9.50
N GLN A 56 23.48 16.88 -8.39
CA GLN A 56 24.61 17.23 -7.51
C GLN A 56 25.96 16.96 -8.20
N MET A 57 26.09 15.84 -8.91
CA MET A 57 27.30 15.54 -9.67
C MET A 57 27.55 16.55 -10.80
N GLU A 58 26.49 16.95 -11.53
CA GLU A 58 26.59 17.97 -12.58
C GLU A 58 26.99 19.33 -12.00
N ALA A 59 26.48 19.70 -10.83
CA ALA A 59 26.89 20.92 -10.13
C ALA A 59 28.38 20.87 -9.72
N ALA A 60 28.82 19.76 -9.11
CA ALA A 60 30.23 19.59 -8.73
C ALA A 60 31.17 19.60 -9.94
N PHE A 61 30.77 18.98 -11.05
CA PHE A 61 31.53 19.00 -12.30
C PHE A 61 31.65 20.41 -12.88
N ALA A 62 30.57 21.21 -12.84
CA ALA A 62 30.60 22.59 -13.31
C ALA A 62 31.60 23.46 -12.53
N GLU A 63 31.82 23.16 -11.25
CA GLU A 63 32.79 23.87 -10.41
C GLU A 63 34.23 23.37 -10.59
N GLN A 64 34.44 22.05 -10.58
CA GLN A 64 35.77 21.43 -10.49
C GLN A 64 36.30 20.86 -11.80
N GLN A 65 35.51 20.90 -12.88
CA GLN A 65 35.79 20.29 -14.19
C GLN A 65 36.08 18.78 -14.14
N SER A 66 35.72 18.13 -13.02
CA SER A 66 35.89 16.70 -12.78
C SER A 66 34.74 16.21 -11.91
N TYR A 67 34.33 14.95 -12.10
CA TYR A 67 33.35 14.35 -11.22
C TYR A 67 33.99 14.02 -9.87
N PRO A 68 33.24 14.18 -8.76
CA PRO A 68 33.72 13.78 -7.45
C PRO A 68 33.95 12.27 -7.42
N VAL A 69 35.15 11.88 -7.00
CA VAL A 69 35.51 10.48 -6.70
C VAL A 69 35.26 10.22 -5.23
N PHE A 70 34.80 9.02 -4.91
CA PHE A 70 34.50 8.61 -3.53
C PHE A 70 35.76 8.49 -2.68
#